data_AF-A0A2S8GPD3-F1
#
_entry.id   AF-A0A2S8GPD3-F1
#
_cell.length_a   1.000
_cell.length_b   1.000
_cell.length_c   1.000
_cell.angle_alpha   90.00
_cell.angle_beta   90.00
_cell.angle_gamma   90.00
#
_symmetry.space_group_name_H-M   'P 1'
#
loop_
_entity.id
_entity.type
_entity.pdbx_description
1 polymer ?
#
loop_
_entity_poly.entity_id
_entity_poly.type
_entity_poly.pdbx_seq_one_letter_code
_entity_poly.pdbx_strand_id
1 'polypeptide(L)' 'MISWIFAAMVFALGAKAFTKKGIPLTKKKNLNGVGGMICGILCFLLGVYLVIDGSIGMANIAGALKD' A
#
# COMPACT_ATOMS: atom_id res chain seq x y z
N MET A 1 -11.65 8.83 2.35
CA MET A 1 -11.77 7.73 3.34
C MET A 1 -11.38 6.36 2.77
N ILE A 2 -11.94 5.89 1.66
CA ILE A 2 -11.59 4.59 1.04
C ILE A 2 -10.09 4.47 0.70
N SER A 3 -9.47 5.53 0.18
CA SER A 3 -8.05 5.55 -0.20
C SER A 3 -7.10 5.29 0.97
N TRP A 4 -7.46 5.70 2.18
CA TRP A 4 -6.66 5.52 3.40
C TRP A 4 -6.71 4.08 3.91
N ILE A 5 -7.88 3.44 3.82
CA ILE A 5 -8.05 2.03 4.19
C ILE A 5 -7.26 1.14 3.21
N PHE A 6 -7.35 1.45 1.91
CA PHE A 6 -6.57 0.77 0.88
C PHE A 6 -5.07 0.96 1.08
N ALA A 7 -4.61 2.18 1.37
CA ALA A 7 -3.21 2.43 1.69
C ALA A 7 -2.74 1.56 2.86
N ALA A 8 -3.49 1.50 3.97
CA ALA A 8 -3.13 0.68 5.13
C ALA A 8 -3.02 -0.83 4.79
N MET A 9 -3.96 -1.36 4.01
CA MET A 9 -3.93 -2.76 3.56
C MET A 9 -2.73 -3.06 2.66
N VAL A 10 -2.41 -2.14 1.74
CA VAL A 10 -1.28 -2.26 0.82
C VAL A 10 0.05 -2.17 1.58
N PHE A 11 0.17 -1.29 2.58
CA PHE A 11 1.33 -1.22 3.46
C PHE A 11 1.50 -2.50 4.29
N ALA A 12 0.43 -3.08 4.82
CA ALA A 12 0.49 -4.34 5.55
C ALA A 12 0.95 -5.51 4.66
N LEU A 13 0.54 -5.53 3.39
CA LEU A 13 0.99 -6.48 2.37
C LEU A 13 2.46 -6.26 2.00
N GLY A 14 2.87 -5.01 1.78
CA GLY A 14 4.26 -4.64 1.52
C GLY A 14 5.18 -5.00 2.68
N ALA A 15 4.78 -4.74 3.92
CA ALA A 15 5.55 -5.11 5.11
C ALA A 15 5.70 -6.64 5.25
N LYS A 16 4.67 -7.42 4.92
CA LYS A 16 4.74 -8.89 4.91
C LYS A 16 5.72 -9.42 3.86
N ALA A 17 5.93 -8.71 2.76
CA ALA A 17 6.88 -9.08 1.72
C ALA A 17 8.34 -9.13 2.19
N PHE A 18 8.71 -8.31 3.18
CA PHE A 18 10.04 -8.27 3.77
C PHE A 18 10.25 -9.29 4.90
N THR A 19 9.19 -10.01 5.30
CA THR A 19 9.32 -11.05 6.33
C THR A 19 9.87 -12.34 5.73
N LYS A 20 10.55 -13.17 6.53
CA LYS A 20 11.05 -14.50 6.11
C LYS A 20 9.94 -15.44 5.59
N LYS A 21 8.68 -15.17 5.93
CA LYS A 21 7.51 -15.92 5.45
C LYS A 21 7.11 -15.56 4.01
N GLY A 22 7.55 -14.40 3.50
CA GLY A 22 7.21 -13.90 2.17
C GLY A 22 5.74 -13.48 2.04
N ILE A 23 5.34 -13.04 0.84
CA ILE A 23 3.94 -12.72 0.54
C ILE A 23 3.20 -14.04 0.29
N PRO A 24 2.15 -14.38 1.05
CA PRO A 24 1.34 -15.55 0.78
C PRO A 24 0.51 -15.31 -0.48
N LEU A 25 0.94 -15.87 -1.62
CA LEU A 25 0.16 -15.83 -2.86
C LEU A 25 -0.97 -16.86 -2.84
N THR A 26 -0.71 -18.03 -2.26
CA THR A 26 -1.70 -19.12 -2.15
C THR A 26 -1.47 -19.92 -0.86
N LYS A 27 -2.45 -20.74 -0.46
CA LYS A 27 -2.32 -21.66 0.70
C LYS A 27 -1.13 -22.64 0.59
N LYS A 28 -0.56 -22.84 -0.61
CA LYS A 28 0.55 -23.78 -0.86
C LYS A 28 1.84 -23.11 -1.36
N LYS A 29 1.81 -21.82 -1.70
CA LYS A 29 2.97 -21.09 -2.25
C LYS A 29 3.06 -19.70 -1.64
N ASN A 30 4.21 -19.42 -1.04
CA ASN A 30 4.62 -18.08 -0.62
C ASN A 30 5.62 -17.54 -1.65
N LEU A 31 5.52 -16.24 -1.94
CA LEU A 31 6.50 -15.51 -2.73
C LEU A 31 7.56 -14.96 -1.79
N ASN A 32 8.76 -15.53 -1.85
CA ASN A 32 9.91 -15.21 -1.01
C ASN A 32 11.16 -14.96 -1.87
N GLY A 33 12.19 -14.35 -1.28
CA GLY A 33 13.39 -13.93 -2.00
C GLY A 33 13.16 -12.69 -2.87
N VAL A 34 13.88 -12.59 -3.99
CA VAL A 34 13.90 -11.41 -4.88
C VAL A 34 12.51 -11.06 -5.42
N GLY A 35 11.71 -12.06 -5.82
CA GLY A 35 10.35 -11.84 -6.33
C GLY A 35 9.39 -11.29 -5.27
N GLY A 36 9.49 -11.77 -4.03
CA GLY A 36 8.77 -11.21 -2.88
C GLY A 36 9.16 -9.77 -2.61
N MET A 37 10.46 -9.47 -2.69
CA MET A 37 11.01 -8.13 -2.46
C MET A 37 10.52 -7.12 -3.50
N ILE A 38 10.52 -7.48 -4.79
CA ILE A 38 10.00 -6.62 -5.88
C ILE A 38 8.51 -6.35 -5.67
N CYS A 39 7.72 -7.37 -5.36
CA CYS A 39 6.29 -7.21 -5.11
C CYS A 39 6.03 -6.35 -3.87
N GLY A 40 6.86 -6.47 -2.83
CA GLY A 40 6.86 -5.61 -1.65
C GLY A 40 7.13 -4.15 -1.96
N ILE A 41 8.17 -3.87 -2.76
CA ILE A 41 8.53 -2.51 -3.20
C ILE A 41 7.40 -1.90 -4.04
N LEU A 42 6.82 -2.66 -4.97
CA LEU A 42 5.68 -2.20 -5.76
C LEU A 42 4.46 -1.89 -4.89
N CYS A 43 4.15 -2.72 -3.90
CA CYS A 43 3.10 -2.42 -2.92
C CYS A 43 3.41 -1.12 -2.16
N PHE A 44 4.66 -0.92 -1.73
CA PHE A 44 5.05 0.29 -1.02
C PHE A 44 4.89 1.55 -1.87
N LEU A 45 5.33 1.51 -3.14
CA LEU A 45 5.15 2.60 -4.11
C LEU A 45 3.67 2.91 -4.34
N LEU A 46 2.84 1.87 -4.47
CA LEU A 46 1.40 2.02 -4.64
C LEU A 46 0.74 2.63 -3.39
N GLY A 47 1.17 2.23 -2.20
CA GLY A 47 0.73 2.78 -0.93
C GLY A 47 1.08 4.26 -0.78
N VAL A 48 2.30 4.66 -1.14
CA VAL A 48 2.73 6.07 -1.15
C VAL A 48 1.87 6.90 -2.11
N TYR A 49 1.62 6.39 -3.32
CA TYR A 49 0.75 7.06 -4.29
C TYR A 49 -0.67 7.27 -3.76
N LEU A 50 -1.28 6.24 -3.17
CA LEU A 50 -2.61 6.31 -2.56
C LEU A 50 -2.69 7.31 -1.40
N VAL A 51 -1.62 7.45 -0.61
CA VAL A 51 -1.54 8.46 0.46
C VAL A 51 -1.47 9.87 -0.12
N ILE A 52 -0.67 10.09 -1.17
CA ILE A 52 -0.56 11.39 -1.84
C ILE A 52 -1.91 11.79 -2.44
N ASP A 53 -2.54 10.89 -3.20
CA ASP A 53 -3.85 11.11 -3.81
C ASP A 53 -4.93 11.41 -2.76
N GLY A 54 -4.97 10.62 -1.68
CA GLY A 54 -5.87 10.85 -0.56
C GLY A 54 -5.62 12.18 0.18
N SER A 55 -4.37 12.66 0.20
CA SER A 55 -3.99 13.93 0.82
C SER A 55 -4.36 15.12 -0.07
N ILE A 56 -4.16 15.01 -1.38
CA ILE A 56 -4.58 16.03 -2.37
C ILE A 56 -6.11 16.16 -2.37
N GLY A 57 -6.84 15.04 -2.36
CA GLY A 57 -8.30 15.04 -2.24
C GLY A 57 -8.78 15.75 -0.97
N MET A 58 -8.15 15.48 0.18
CA MET A 58 -8.45 16.18 1.44
C MET A 58 -8.13 17.67 1.38
N ALA A 59 -7.01 18.06 0.77
CA ALA A 59 -6.62 19.46 0.62
C ALA A 59 -7.61 20.26 -0.25
N ASN A 60 -8.10 19.66 -1.34
CA ASN A 60 -9.12 20.27 -2.20
C ASN A 60 -10.47 20.40 -1.49
N ILE A 61 -10.89 19.39 -0.73
CA ILE A 61 -12.13 19.46 0.07
C ILE A 61 -12.00 20.50 1.18
N ALA A 62 -10.86 20.55 1.86
CA ALA A 62 -10.59 21.53 2.92
C ALA A 62 -10.52 22.97 2.37
N GLY A 63 -10.00 23.16 1.15
CA GLY A 63 -10.05 24.44 0.44
C GLY A 63 -11.48 24.83 0.09
N ALA A 64 -12.26 23.92 -0.48
CA ALA A 64 -13.66 24.16 -0.85
C ALA A 64 -14.61 24.40 0.34
N LEU A 65 -14.24 24.00 1.56
CA LEU A 65 -14.98 24.29 2.80
C LEU A 65 -14.61 25.63 3.44
N LYS A 66 -13.55 26.28 2.93
CA LYS A 66 -13.02 27.53 3.49
C LYS A 66 -13.48 28.77 2.71
N ASP A 67 -14.07 28.56 1.53
CA ASP A 67 -14.86 29.54 0.76
C ASP A 67 -16.35 29.43 1.11
#